data_AF-W4LQX6-F1
#
_entry.id   AF-W4LQX6-F1
#
_cell.length_a   1.000
_cell.length_b   1.000
_cell.length_c   1.000
_cell.angle_alpha   90.00
_cell.angle_beta   90.00
_cell.angle_gamma   90.00
#
_symmetry.space_group_name_H-M   'P 1'
#
loop_
_entity.id
_entity.type
_entity.pdbx_description
1 polymer ?
#
loop_
_entity_poly.entity_id
_entity_poly.type
_entity_poly.pdbx_seq_one_letter_code
_entity_poly.pdbx_strand_id
1 'polypeptide(L)'
;MEKREYDRKLLDPIHVTDIQVIDRFITLARYGTVLNASATGLLIEIQRNDLSPEFQDHELTLDNIKGDDVMMKVVEMSLEIDGKIIRAHETAKGSYEMAIDFAANAPAYWRECFAELLPQQGELSRIQHAYLN
;
A
#
# COMPACT_ATOMS: atom_id res chain seq x y z
N MET A 1 0.10 -22.65 -13.83
CA MET A 1 -0.19 -22.33 -12.42
C MET A 1 1.12 -21.82 -11.82
N GLU A 2 1.38 -20.52 -11.95
CA GLU A 2 2.60 -19.92 -11.38
C GLU A 2 2.53 -20.03 -9.86
N LYS A 3 3.51 -20.73 -9.31
CA LYS A 3 3.67 -20.94 -7.87
C LYS A 3 4.32 -19.68 -7.31
N ARG A 4 3.64 -18.98 -6.42
CA ARG A 4 4.14 -17.75 -5.80
C ARG A 4 5.40 -18.05 -4.98
N GLU A 5 6.40 -17.17 -5.07
CA GLU A 5 7.76 -17.40 -4.56
C GLU A 5 7.96 -16.93 -3.10
N TYR A 6 7.03 -16.15 -2.54
CA TYR A 6 7.15 -15.57 -1.18
C TYR A 6 5.86 -15.66 -0.36
N ASP A 7 6.00 -15.94 0.94
CA ASP A 7 4.91 -16.02 1.93
C ASP A 7 4.46 -14.63 2.41
N ARG A 8 3.15 -14.45 2.65
CA ARG A 8 2.56 -13.19 3.14
C ARG A 8 2.38 -13.21 4.66
N LYS A 9 2.76 -12.12 5.32
CA LYS A 9 2.64 -11.90 6.78
C LYS A 9 1.37 -11.09 7.10
N LEU A 10 0.65 -11.45 8.17
CA LEU A 10 -0.48 -10.67 8.70
C LEU A 10 0.09 -9.54 9.59
N LEU A 11 -0.29 -8.29 9.30
CA LEU A 11 0.31 -7.09 9.89
C LEU A 11 -0.68 -6.38 10.81
N ASP A 12 -0.18 -5.70 11.84
CA ASP A 12 -0.95 -4.60 12.45
C ASP A 12 -1.21 -3.51 11.39
N PRO A 13 -2.29 -2.70 11.49
CA PRO A 13 -2.66 -1.80 10.42
C PRO A 13 -1.57 -0.77 10.16
N ILE A 14 -0.95 -0.87 8.98
CA ILE A 14 0.07 0.05 8.48
C ILE A 14 -0.63 1.01 7.54
N HIS A 15 -0.39 2.30 7.74
CA HIS A 15 -1.11 3.33 7.02
C HIS A 15 -0.22 3.95 5.96
N VAL A 16 -0.84 4.21 4.82
CA VAL A 16 -0.24 4.99 3.74
C VAL A 16 -1.05 6.26 3.52
N THR A 17 -0.35 7.36 3.23
CA THR A 17 -0.96 8.65 2.94
C THR A 17 -0.36 9.26 1.69
N ASP A 18 -1.03 10.26 1.13
CA ASP A 18 -0.57 11.02 -0.04
C ASP A 18 -0.24 10.11 -1.24
N ILE A 19 -1.14 9.18 -1.57
CA ILE A 19 -0.95 8.29 -2.73
C ILE A 19 -1.15 9.14 -3.99
N GLN A 20 -0.08 9.34 -4.76
CA GLN A 20 -0.05 10.22 -5.92
C GLN A 20 0.41 9.47 -7.16
N VAL A 21 -0.20 9.74 -8.31
CA VAL A 21 0.32 9.31 -9.61
C VAL A 21 1.37 10.30 -10.06
N ILE A 22 2.61 9.83 -10.26
CA ILE A 22 3.80 10.66 -10.47
C ILE A 22 3.68 11.46 -11.78
N ASP A 23 3.42 10.77 -12.90
CA ASP A 23 3.44 11.39 -14.23
C ASP A 23 2.41 12.52 -14.40
N ARG A 24 1.31 12.44 -13.66
CA ARG A 24 0.19 13.38 -13.77
C ARG A 24 0.14 14.36 -12.60
N PHE A 25 0.96 14.16 -11.57
CA PHE A 25 0.95 14.93 -10.31
C PHE A 25 -0.45 15.03 -9.68
N ILE A 26 -1.25 13.97 -9.82
CA ILE A 26 -2.61 13.90 -9.27
C ILE A 26 -2.62 13.03 -8.03
N THR A 27 -3.35 13.47 -7.01
CA THR A 27 -3.62 12.64 -5.84
C THR A 27 -4.61 11.55 -6.23
N LEU A 28 -4.22 10.30 -6.09
CA LEU A 28 -5.09 9.14 -6.29
C LEU A 28 -5.96 8.89 -5.06
N ALA A 29 -5.34 8.87 -3.89
CA ALA A 29 -6.01 8.69 -2.62
C ALA A 29 -5.27 9.39 -1.48
N ARG A 30 -6.03 9.89 -0.50
CA ARG A 30 -5.48 10.56 0.69
C ARG A 30 -4.94 9.59 1.72
N TYR A 31 -5.58 8.43 1.84
CA TYR A 31 -5.32 7.44 2.86
C TYR A 31 -5.55 6.02 2.33
N GLY A 32 -4.81 5.07 2.89
CA GLY A 32 -5.02 3.65 2.69
C GLY A 32 -4.38 2.83 3.81
N THR A 33 -4.77 1.56 3.87
CA THR A 33 -4.26 0.59 4.84
C THR A 33 -3.58 -0.55 4.10
N VAL A 34 -2.33 -0.87 4.44
CA VAL A 34 -1.63 -2.03 3.90
C VAL A 34 -2.26 -3.30 4.47
N LEU A 35 -2.88 -4.10 3.61
CA LEU A 35 -3.48 -5.39 3.96
C LEU A 35 -2.43 -6.50 4.01
N ASN A 36 -1.43 -6.43 3.12
CA ASN A 36 -0.30 -7.34 3.08
C ASN A 36 0.87 -6.71 2.32
N ALA A 37 2.05 -7.21 2.59
CA ALA A 37 3.28 -6.79 1.95
C ALA A 37 4.21 -7.99 1.73
N SER A 38 5.16 -7.82 0.82
CA SER A 38 6.20 -8.78 0.49
C SER A 38 7.47 -8.04 0.11
N ALA A 39 8.54 -8.76 -0.25
CA ALA A 39 9.78 -8.17 -0.76
C ALA A 39 9.58 -7.40 -2.09
N THR A 40 8.52 -7.69 -2.85
CA THR A 40 8.30 -7.14 -4.19
C THR A 40 7.17 -6.12 -4.26
N GLY A 41 6.33 -6.00 -3.24
CA GLY A 41 5.18 -5.11 -3.32
C GLY A 41 4.20 -5.16 -2.15
N LEU A 42 3.14 -4.36 -2.29
CA LEU A 42 2.09 -4.12 -1.30
C LEU A 42 0.70 -4.41 -1.87
N LEU A 43 -0.22 -4.78 -1.00
CA LEU A 43 -1.65 -4.66 -1.23
C LEU A 43 -2.22 -3.64 -0.25
N ILE A 44 -2.90 -2.63 -0.79
CA ILE A 44 -3.45 -1.52 -0.03
C ILE A 44 -4.97 -1.53 -0.21
N GLU A 45 -5.69 -1.41 0.90
CA GLU A 45 -7.11 -1.07 0.90
C GLU A 45 -7.29 0.44 1.00
N ILE A 46 -8.14 1.00 0.16
CA ILE A 46 -8.49 2.42 0.12
C ILE A 46 -10.01 2.52 0.26
N GLN A 47 -10.50 3.36 1.17
CA GLN A 47 -11.94 3.60 1.26
C GLN A 47 -12.39 4.52 0.12
N ARG A 48 -13.62 4.35 -0.36
CA ARG A 48 -14.17 5.18 -1.45
C ARG A 48 -14.07 6.68 -1.16
N ASN A 49 -14.27 7.09 0.09
CA ASN A 49 -14.20 8.49 0.50
C ASN A 49 -12.77 9.05 0.54
N ASP A 50 -11.76 8.18 0.53
CA ASP A 50 -10.35 8.56 0.51
C ASP A 50 -9.78 8.68 -0.91
N LEU A 51 -10.45 8.10 -1.92
CA LEU A 51 -10.14 8.35 -3.33
C LEU A 51 -10.43 9.80 -3.69
N SER A 52 -9.62 10.36 -4.59
CA SER A 52 -9.95 11.67 -5.16
C SER A 52 -11.23 11.59 -6.01
N PRO A 53 -12.01 12.68 -6.10
CA PRO A 53 -13.31 12.68 -6.80
C PRO A 53 -13.25 12.12 -8.23
N GLU A 54 -12.15 12.36 -8.95
CA GLU A 54 -11.92 11.86 -10.30
C GLU A 54 -11.85 10.33 -10.42
N PHE A 55 -11.60 9.62 -9.31
CA PHE A 55 -11.53 8.17 -9.25
C PHE A 55 -12.72 7.53 -8.51
N GLN A 56 -13.64 8.31 -7.95
CA GLN A 56 -14.77 7.80 -7.17
C GLN A 56 -15.90 7.23 -8.04
N ASP A 57 -16.13 7.76 -9.24
CA ASP A 57 -17.40 7.58 -9.95
C ASP A 57 -17.44 6.45 -10.99
N HIS A 58 -16.31 5.82 -11.35
CA HIS A 58 -16.29 4.78 -12.38
C HIS A 58 -15.32 3.60 -12.11
N GLU A 59 -15.79 2.36 -12.30
CA GLU A 59 -14.91 1.17 -12.35
C GLU A 59 -13.88 1.28 -13.49
N LEU A 60 -14.26 1.86 -14.64
CA LEU A 60 -13.39 2.09 -15.80
C LEU A 60 -12.18 3.00 -15.48
N THR A 61 -12.25 3.83 -14.43
CA THR A 61 -11.12 4.69 -14.03
C THR A 61 -10.01 3.94 -13.32
N LEU A 62 -10.27 2.75 -12.78
CA LEU A 62 -9.24 1.96 -12.07
C LEU A 62 -8.40 1.09 -13.00
N ASP A 63 -8.97 0.67 -14.13
CA ASP A 63 -8.17 0.06 -15.19
C ASP A 63 -7.24 1.08 -15.85
N ASN A 64 -7.65 2.35 -15.92
CA ASN A 64 -6.84 3.42 -16.51
C ASN A 64 -5.60 3.77 -15.68
N ILE A 65 -5.58 3.49 -14.38
CA ILE A 65 -4.42 3.75 -13.52
C ILE A 65 -3.45 2.57 -13.46
N LYS A 66 -3.80 1.43 -14.05
CA LYS A 66 -2.90 0.29 -14.11
C LYS A 66 -1.70 0.63 -14.98
N GLY A 67 -0.50 0.39 -14.46
CA GLY A 67 0.78 0.66 -15.10
C GLY A 67 1.38 2.01 -14.72
N ASP A 68 0.59 2.90 -14.12
CA ASP A 68 1.07 4.19 -13.64
C ASP A 68 2.03 4.02 -12.48
N ASP A 69 3.04 4.89 -12.46
CA ASP A 69 3.95 5.03 -11.34
C ASP A 69 3.30 5.90 -10.26
N VAL A 70 3.38 5.43 -9.03
CA VAL A 70 2.82 6.07 -7.85
C VAL A 70 3.88 6.29 -6.78
N MET A 71 3.66 7.33 -5.99
CA MET A 71 4.40 7.63 -4.78
C MET A 71 3.43 7.68 -3.60
N MET A 72 3.86 7.24 -2.42
CA MET A 72 3.06 7.29 -1.20
C MET A 72 3.95 7.34 0.04
N LYS A 73 3.40 7.80 1.15
CA LYS A 73 4.10 7.84 2.45
C LYS A 73 3.60 6.75 3.37
N VAL A 74 4.50 5.94 3.91
CA VAL A 74 4.22 4.97 4.98
C VAL A 74 4.34 5.69 6.33
N VAL A 75 3.22 5.85 7.02
CA VAL A 75 3.09 6.73 8.20
C VAL A 75 3.94 6.25 9.37
N GLU A 76 3.83 4.99 9.73
CA GLU A 76 4.48 4.40 10.90
C GLU A 76 6.01 4.46 10.83
N MET A 77 6.54 4.50 9.61
CA MET A 77 7.97 4.50 9.36
C MET A 77 8.52 5.88 9.02
N SER A 78 7.64 6.87 8.76
CA SER A 78 8.00 8.20 8.27
C SER A 78 8.82 8.13 6.99
N LEU A 79 8.35 7.34 6.03
CA LEU A 79 9.09 7.05 4.80
C LEU A 79 8.22 7.21 3.57
N GLU A 80 8.86 7.52 2.44
CA GLU A 80 8.24 7.64 1.13
C GLU A 80 8.66 6.45 0.26
N ILE A 81 7.70 5.88 -0.48
CA ILE A 81 7.93 4.76 -1.39
C ILE A 81 7.33 5.04 -2.75
N ASP A 82 8.05 4.59 -3.76
CA ASP A 82 7.62 4.59 -5.14
C ASP A 82 7.24 3.16 -5.57
N GLY A 83 6.26 3.06 -6.45
CA GLY A 83 5.86 1.80 -7.04
C GLY A 83 5.06 1.96 -8.31
N LYS A 84 4.64 0.84 -8.87
CA LYS A 84 3.77 0.79 -10.03
C LYS A 84 2.46 0.13 -9.66
N ILE A 85 1.33 0.65 -10.12
CA ILE A 85 0.04 -0.02 -9.94
C ILE A 85 -0.06 -1.19 -10.91
N ILE A 86 -0.23 -2.41 -10.40
CA ILE A 86 -0.33 -3.61 -11.26
C ILE A 86 -1.78 -4.09 -11.40
N ARG A 87 -2.61 -3.78 -10.40
CA ARG A 87 -4.05 -4.01 -10.40
C ARG A 87 -4.74 -3.12 -9.38
N ALA A 88 -5.96 -2.70 -9.69
CA ALA A 88 -6.88 -2.06 -8.77
C ALA A 88 -8.28 -2.62 -9.02
N HIS A 89 -9.06 -2.86 -7.98
CA HIS A 89 -10.45 -3.32 -8.12
C HIS A 89 -11.29 -2.92 -6.91
N GLU A 90 -12.59 -2.75 -7.14
CA GLU A 90 -13.56 -2.57 -6.07
C GLU A 90 -13.83 -3.90 -5.37
N THR A 91 -13.97 -3.86 -4.05
CA THR A 91 -14.33 -5.01 -3.23
C THR A 91 -15.84 -5.07 -3.06
N ALA A 92 -16.37 -6.24 -2.69
CA ALA A 92 -17.80 -6.38 -2.38
C ALA A 92 -18.29 -5.50 -1.22
N LYS A 93 -17.37 -4.87 -0.45
CA LYS A 93 -17.67 -3.95 0.65
C LYS A 93 -17.70 -2.48 0.22
N GLY A 94 -17.41 -2.17 -1.04
CA GLY A 94 -17.33 -0.81 -1.56
C GLY A 94 -16.02 -0.07 -1.22
N SER A 95 -15.01 -0.80 -0.75
CA SER A 95 -13.61 -0.34 -0.68
C SER A 95 -12.85 -0.73 -1.94
N TYR A 96 -11.65 -0.22 -2.12
CA TYR A 96 -10.79 -0.54 -3.26
C TYR A 96 -9.52 -1.23 -2.80
N GLU A 97 -9.16 -2.32 -3.47
CA GLU A 97 -7.88 -2.99 -3.27
C GLU A 97 -6.93 -2.70 -4.43
N MET A 98 -5.76 -2.17 -4.10
CA MET A 98 -4.72 -1.77 -5.04
C MET A 98 -3.44 -2.54 -4.76
N ALA A 99 -2.93 -3.24 -5.78
CA ALA A 99 -1.63 -3.89 -5.68
C ALA A 99 -0.55 -3.04 -6.34
N ILE A 100 0.53 -2.83 -5.61
CA ILE A 100 1.67 -2.01 -5.99
C ILE A 100 2.92 -2.89 -5.98
N ASP A 101 3.66 -2.93 -7.08
CA ASP A 101 5.02 -3.47 -7.06
C ASP A 101 5.98 -2.33 -6.77
N PHE A 102 6.98 -2.58 -5.93
CA PHE A 102 7.99 -1.58 -5.62
C PHE A 102 8.77 -1.22 -6.88
N ALA A 103 9.03 0.07 -7.07
CA ALA A 103 9.84 0.52 -8.18
C ALA A 103 11.29 0.03 -8.02
N ALA A 104 11.98 -0.19 -9.14
CA ALA A 104 13.35 -0.73 -9.16
C ALA A 104 14.39 0.19 -8.49
N ASN A 105 14.02 1.42 -8.14
CA ASN A 105 14.79 2.39 -7.36
C ASN A 105 14.55 2.28 -5.84
N ALA A 106 13.56 1.52 -5.38
CA ALA A 106 13.33 1.32 -3.95
C ALA A 106 14.63 0.77 -3.32
N PRO A 107 15.16 1.40 -2.25
CA PRO A 107 16.48 1.05 -1.75
C PRO A 107 16.57 -0.44 -1.39
N ALA A 108 17.71 -1.10 -1.68
CA ALA A 108 17.85 -2.54 -1.48
C ALA A 108 17.50 -2.99 -0.05
N TYR A 109 17.87 -2.17 0.95
CA TYR A 109 17.56 -2.42 2.36
C TYR A 109 16.05 -2.46 2.64
N TRP A 110 15.21 -1.84 1.82
CA TRP A 110 13.76 -1.95 1.94
C TRP A 110 13.23 -3.26 1.39
N ARG A 111 13.71 -3.73 0.23
CA ARG A 111 13.20 -5.00 -0.31
C ARG A 111 13.53 -6.17 0.60
N GLU A 112 14.69 -6.10 1.24
CA GLU A 112 15.17 -7.10 2.18
C GLU A 112 14.55 -6.94 3.57
N CYS A 113 14.43 -5.71 4.09
CA CYS A 113 13.94 -5.51 5.45
C CYS A 113 12.44 -5.23 5.56
N PHE A 114 11.73 -4.77 4.53
CA PHE A 114 10.35 -4.31 4.69
C PHE A 114 9.48 -5.45 5.18
N ALA A 115 9.42 -6.60 4.51
CA ALA A 115 8.63 -7.75 4.99
C ALA A 115 9.02 -8.25 6.40
N GLU A 116 10.29 -8.09 6.81
CA GLU A 116 10.78 -8.46 8.14
C GLU A 116 10.42 -7.42 9.21
N LEU A 117 10.46 -6.13 8.86
CA LEU A 117 10.22 -4.96 9.71
C LEU A 117 8.74 -4.71 10.00
N LEU A 118 7.83 -5.18 9.14
CA LEU A 118 6.41 -4.99 9.41
C LEU A 118 6.03 -5.81 10.65
N PRO A 119 5.44 -5.17 11.67
CA PRO A 119 5.11 -5.84 12.92
C PRO A 119 4.22 -7.06 12.65
N GLN A 120 4.53 -8.17 13.31
CA GLN A 120 3.59 -9.28 13.36
C GLN A 120 2.31 -8.80 14.05
N GLN A 121 1.18 -9.37 13.66
CA GLN A 121 -0.09 -9.15 14.33
C GLN A 121 0.06 -9.21 15.87
N GLY A 122 -0.26 -8.10 16.55
CA GLY A 122 -0.19 -7.97 18.01
C GLY A 122 1.15 -7.48 18.59
N GLU A 123 2.14 -7.13 17.77
CA GLU A 123 3.40 -6.53 18.23
C GLU A 123 3.26 -5.04 18.57
N LEU A 124 2.48 -4.26 17.82
CA LEU A 124 2.27 -2.83 18.11
C LEU A 124 1.62 -2.61 19.47
N SER A 125 0.67 -3.48 19.86
CA SER A 125 0.02 -3.41 21.18
C SER A 125 1.01 -3.64 22.33
N ARG A 126 2.03 -4.48 22.16
CA ARG A 126 3.03 -4.75 23.21
C ARG A 126 4.01 -3.60 23.39
N ILE A 127 4.39 -2.93 22.31
CA ILE A 127 5.30 -1.78 22.36
C ILE A 127 4.65 -0.62 23.11
N GLN A 128 3.37 -0.33 22.86
CA GLN A 128 2.65 0.74 23.57
C GLN A 128 2.55 0.49 25.09
N HIS A 129 2.43 -0.77 25.53
CA HIS A 129 2.43 -1.11 26.95
C HIS A 129 3.82 -1.04 27.61
N ALA A 130 4.91 -1.17 26.85
CA ALA A 130 6.28 -1.08 27.39
C ALA A 130 6.71 0.36 27.71
N TYR A 131 6.13 1.37 27.05
CA TYR A 131 6.40 2.79 27.29
C TYR A 131 5.49 3.45 28.33
N LEU A 132 4.56 2.67 28.92
CA LEU A 132 3.63 3.13 29.96
C LEU A 132 3.97 2.60 31.36
N ASN A 133 5.15 2.01 31.55
CA ASN A 133 5.69 1.60 32.85
C ASN A 133 7.02 2.30 33.14
#